data_AF-A0A3F2S101-F1
#
_entry.id   AF-A0A3F2S101-F1
#
_cell.length_a   1.000
_cell.length_b   1.000
_cell.length_c   1.000
_cell.angle_alpha   90.00
_cell.angle_beta   90.00
_cell.angle_gamma   90.00
#
_symmetry.space_group_name_H-M   'P 1'
#
loop_
_entity.id
_entity.type
_entity.pdbx_description
1 polymer ?
#
loop_
_entity_poly.entity_id
_entity_poly.type
_entity_poly.pdbx_seq_one_letter_code
_entity_poly.pdbx_strand_id
1 'polypeptide(L)'
;MGATELTPDERKSILVLHDAGLKLSAISKATHRSIGVCHKVIKMRDTPSKPSRRGKPKKVTERDKRSIIRAMAGPELLPRHQMACKKWGDDHEGKTNAEWAAVLFSDEKK
;
A
#
# COMPACT_ATOMS: atom_id res chain seq x y z
N MET A 1 4.47 -29.51 -8.82
CA MET A 1 5.21 -29.80 -7.57
C MET A 1 5.95 -28.53 -7.17
N GLY A 2 5.39 -27.75 -6.25
CA GLY A 2 5.94 -26.45 -5.84
C GLY A 2 7.28 -26.62 -5.11
N ALA A 3 8.14 -25.61 -5.18
CA ALA A 3 9.35 -25.57 -4.37
C ALA A 3 8.95 -25.44 -2.90
N THR A 4 9.05 -26.53 -2.13
CA THR A 4 8.87 -26.48 -0.67
C THR A 4 9.86 -25.49 -0.10
N GLU A 5 9.33 -24.44 0.54
CA GLU A 5 10.18 -23.43 1.19
C GLU A 5 10.93 -24.07 2.36
N LEU A 6 12.19 -23.69 2.50
CA LEU A 6 13.06 -24.21 3.55
C LEU A 6 12.62 -23.66 4.91
N THR A 7 12.17 -24.53 5.82
CA THR A 7 11.66 -24.13 7.13
C THR A 7 12.77 -23.55 8.01
N PRO A 8 12.43 -22.71 9.02
CA PRO A 8 13.43 -22.17 9.95
C PRO A 8 14.23 -23.27 10.68
N ASP A 9 13.58 -24.37 11.04
CA ASP A 9 14.21 -25.49 11.73
C ASP A 9 15.19 -26.24 10.83
N GLU A 10 14.83 -26.47 9.57
CA GLU A 10 15.73 -27.06 8.58
C GLU A 10 16.94 -26.16 8.33
N ARG A 11 16.75 -24.84 8.26
CA ARG A 11 17.86 -23.87 8.16
C ARG A 11 18.81 -23.98 9.33
N LYS A 12 18.27 -24.04 10.56
CA LYS A 12 19.07 -24.16 11.78
C LYS A 12 19.85 -25.47 11.80
N SER A 13 19.22 -26.58 11.45
CA SER A 13 19.88 -27.90 11.35
C SER A 13 21.03 -27.90 10.35
N ILE A 14 20.85 -27.30 9.16
CA ILE A 14 21.93 -27.18 8.16
C ILE A 14 23.13 -26.39 8.74
N LEU A 15 22.87 -25.28 9.42
CA LEU A 15 23.92 -24.43 10.00
C LEU A 15 24.66 -25.14 11.15
N VAL A 16 23.95 -25.82 12.04
CA VAL A 16 24.56 -26.58 13.14
C VAL A 16 25.46 -27.69 12.62
N LEU A 17 24.99 -28.45 11.61
CA LEU A 17 25.80 -29.53 11.02
C LEU A 17 27.03 -28.99 10.27
N HIS A 18 26.92 -27.80 9.67
CA HIS A 18 28.06 -27.14 9.04
C HIS A 18 29.09 -26.69 10.09
N ASP A 19 28.63 -26.09 11.18
CA ASP A 19 29.51 -25.64 12.27
C ASP A 19 30.19 -26.82 13.00
N ALA A 20 29.57 -28.00 12.98
CA ALA A 20 30.16 -29.27 13.41
C ALA A 20 31.15 -29.88 12.38
N GLY A 21 31.40 -29.21 11.26
CA GLY A 21 32.40 -29.61 10.26
C GLY A 21 31.97 -30.75 9.32
N LEU A 22 30.67 -31.07 9.23
CA LEU A 22 30.18 -32.11 8.33
C LEU A 22 30.27 -31.68 6.86
N LYS A 23 30.60 -32.63 5.98
CA LYS A 23 30.58 -32.41 4.52
C LYS A 23 29.15 -32.19 4.03
N LEU A 24 29.00 -31.35 2.99
CA LEU A 24 27.70 -31.03 2.37
C LEU A 24 26.87 -32.27 1.96
N SER A 25 27.53 -33.36 1.55
CA SER A 25 26.87 -34.62 1.20
C SER A 25 26.22 -35.30 2.40
N ALA A 26 26.83 -35.22 3.59
CA ALA A 26 26.27 -35.74 4.83
C ALA A 26 25.12 -34.85 5.33
N ILE A 27 25.29 -33.53 5.26
CA ILE A 27 24.24 -32.55 5.60
C ILE A 27 23.01 -32.76 4.73
N SER A 28 23.20 -32.88 3.41
CA SER A 28 22.11 -33.12 2.44
C SER A 28 21.30 -34.38 2.78
N LYS A 29 21.98 -35.47 3.18
CA LYS A 29 21.33 -36.71 3.60
C LYS A 29 20.57 -36.55 4.93
N ALA A 30 21.17 -35.89 5.92
CA ALA A 30 20.59 -35.71 7.24
C ALA A 30 19.37 -34.78 7.23
N THR A 31 19.36 -33.75 6.37
CA THR A 31 18.28 -32.77 6.31
C THR A 31 17.29 -33.06 5.17
N HIS A 32 17.51 -34.12 4.38
CA HIS A 32 16.72 -34.44 3.19
C HIS A 32 16.56 -33.26 2.21
N ARG A 33 17.58 -32.41 2.11
CA ARG A 33 17.59 -31.24 1.21
C ARG A 33 18.70 -31.38 0.18
N SER A 34 18.52 -30.74 -0.98
CA SER A 34 19.52 -30.80 -2.03
C SER A 34 20.83 -30.12 -1.60
N ILE A 35 21.95 -30.61 -2.13
CA ILE A 35 23.29 -30.04 -1.87
C ILE A 35 23.31 -28.54 -2.21
N GLY A 36 22.65 -28.15 -3.30
CA GLY A 36 22.55 -26.74 -3.72
C GLY A 36 21.80 -25.86 -2.71
N VAL A 37 20.76 -26.38 -2.06
CA VAL A 37 20.04 -25.66 -0.99
C VAL A 37 20.93 -25.52 0.25
N CYS A 38 21.60 -26.58 0.67
CA CYS A 38 22.52 -26.55 1.83
C CYS A 38 23.64 -25.54 1.61
N HIS A 39 24.30 -25.61 0.43
CA HIS A 39 25.34 -24.67 0.04
C HIS A 39 24.84 -23.22 0.01
N LYS A 40 23.63 -22.99 -0.52
CA LYS A 40 23.02 -21.65 -0.53
C LYS A 40 22.79 -21.10 0.88
N VAL A 41 22.33 -21.94 1.82
CA VAL A 41 22.10 -21.51 3.22
C VAL A 41 23.42 -21.09 3.87
N ILE A 42 24.46 -21.90 3.72
CA ILE A 42 25.80 -21.60 4.27
C ILE A 42 26.35 -20.32 3.66
N LYS A 43 26.27 -20.18 2.32
CA LYS A 43 26.76 -18.98 1.61
C LYS A 43 26.02 -17.71 1.99
N MET A 44 24.72 -17.81 2.30
CA MET A 44 23.88 -16.65 2.62
C MET A 44 23.81 -16.35 4.12
N ARG A 45 24.54 -17.07 4.98
CA ARG A 45 24.54 -16.91 6.46
C ARG A 45 24.74 -15.47 6.90
N ASP A 46 25.74 -14.81 6.31
CA ASP A 46 26.16 -13.46 6.70
C ASP A 46 25.69 -12.38 5.72
N THR A 47 24.95 -12.77 4.68
CA THR A 47 24.43 -11.81 3.71
C THR A 47 23.06 -11.31 4.16
N PRO A 48 22.83 -10.00 4.25
CA PRO A 48 21.51 -9.46 4.51
C PRO A 48 20.55 -9.91 3.40
N SER A 49 19.36 -10.38 3.80
CA SER A 49 18.34 -10.87 2.88
C SER A 49 18.01 -9.78 1.86
N LYS A 50 18.27 -10.06 0.57
CA LYS A 50 17.89 -9.13 -0.49
C LYS A 50 16.36 -9.03 -0.51
N PRO A 51 15.78 -7.82 -0.57
CA PRO A 51 14.33 -7.66 -0.62
C PRO A 51 13.75 -8.43 -1.80
N SER A 52 12.54 -8.95 -1.57
CA SER A 52 11.79 -9.79 -2.48
C SER A 52 11.76 -9.23 -3.91
N ARG A 53 11.71 -10.14 -4.88
CA ARG A 53 11.64 -9.85 -6.32
C ARG A 53 10.72 -8.66 -6.56
N ARG A 54 11.26 -7.63 -7.21
CA ARG A 54 10.49 -6.45 -7.62
C ARG A 54 9.30 -6.93 -8.44
N GLY A 55 8.12 -6.87 -7.86
CA GLY A 55 6.87 -7.19 -8.55
C GLY A 55 6.64 -6.20 -9.68
N LYS A 56 5.62 -6.46 -10.49
CA LYS A 56 5.16 -5.49 -11.48
C LYS A 56 4.78 -4.19 -10.76
N PRO A 57 5.10 -3.01 -11.32
CA PRO A 57 4.64 -1.74 -10.76
C PRO A 57 3.12 -1.76 -10.55
N LYS A 58 2.66 -1.15 -9.46
CA LYS A 58 1.23 -0.98 -9.19
C LYS A 58 0.59 -0.18 -10.33
N LYS A 59 -0.62 -0.57 -10.75
CA LYS A 59 -1.39 0.16 -11.79
C LYS A 59 -1.74 1.58 -11.38
N VAL A 60 -1.95 1.80 -10.08
CA VAL A 60 -2.28 3.10 -9.50
C VAL A 60 -1.13 3.52 -8.62
N THR A 61 -0.55 4.66 -8.93
CA THR A 61 0.53 5.27 -8.18
C THR A 61 -0.01 6.13 -7.03
N GLU A 62 0.83 6.48 -6.06
CA GLU A 62 0.46 7.44 -5.01
C GLU A 62 0.15 8.84 -5.56
N ARG A 63 0.64 9.17 -6.77
CA ARG A 63 0.24 10.39 -7.47
C ARG A 63 -1.21 10.30 -7.92
N ASP A 64 -1.61 9.17 -8.51
CA ASP A 64 -2.97 8.96 -9.01
C ASP A 64 -3.98 9.00 -7.87
N LYS A 65 -3.68 8.35 -6.73
CA LYS A 65 -4.51 8.45 -5.52
C LYS A 65 -4.73 9.89 -5.07
N ARG A 66 -3.66 10.70 -5.03
CA ARG A 66 -3.74 12.12 -4.66
C ARG A 66 -4.56 12.93 -5.67
N SER A 67 -4.45 12.63 -6.96
CA SER A 67 -5.25 13.29 -7.98
C SER A 67 -6.74 12.95 -7.87
N ILE A 68 -7.09 11.68 -7.58
CA ILE A 68 -8.48 11.26 -7.34
C ILE A 68 -9.06 11.99 -6.13
N ILE A 69 -8.32 12.04 -5.00
CA ILE A 69 -8.79 12.72 -3.79
C ILE A 69 -9.02 14.22 -4.06
N ARG A 70 -8.11 14.89 -4.76
CA ARG A 70 -8.27 16.31 -5.12
C ARG A 70 -9.46 16.56 -6.04
N ALA A 71 -9.71 15.68 -7.00
CA ALA A 71 -10.87 15.81 -7.89
C ALA A 71 -12.20 15.66 -7.12
N MET A 72 -12.23 14.83 -6.08
CA MET A 72 -13.42 14.59 -5.26
C MET A 72 -13.64 15.62 -4.15
N ALA A 73 -12.60 16.33 -3.71
CA ALA A 73 -12.66 17.22 -2.54
C ALA A 73 -13.47 18.52 -2.75
N GLY A 74 -14.00 18.77 -3.96
CA GLY A 74 -14.66 20.04 -4.30
C GLY A 74 -13.72 21.24 -4.16
N PRO A 75 -14.18 22.45 -4.52
CA PRO A 75 -13.41 23.66 -4.24
C PRO A 75 -13.34 23.91 -2.73
N GLU A 76 -12.15 24.26 -2.24
CA GLU A 76 -11.98 24.64 -0.85
C GLU A 76 -12.86 25.85 -0.50
N LEU A 77 -13.76 25.69 0.47
CA LEU A 77 -14.59 26.77 0.97
C LEU A 77 -13.75 27.70 1.84
N LEU A 78 -13.08 28.66 1.19
CA LEU A 78 -12.39 29.75 1.86
C LEU A 78 -13.31 30.52 2.81
N PRO A 79 -12.77 31.17 3.86
CA PRO A 79 -13.58 31.95 4.81
C PRO A 79 -14.51 32.98 4.16
N ARG A 80 -14.09 33.57 3.03
CA ARG A 80 -14.94 34.48 2.24
C ARG A 80 -16.20 33.82 1.69
N HIS A 81 -16.12 32.55 1.27
CA HIS A 81 -17.27 31.80 0.77
C HIS A 81 -18.24 31.52 1.91
N GLN A 82 -17.71 31.14 3.08
CA GLN A 82 -18.52 30.92 4.28
C GLN A 82 -19.24 32.19 4.73
N MET A 83 -18.53 33.33 4.76
CA MET A 83 -19.14 34.62 5.08
C MET A 83 -20.19 35.05 4.06
N ALA A 84 -19.93 34.84 2.77
CA ALA A 84 -20.91 35.16 1.71
C ALA A 84 -22.16 34.27 1.81
N CYS A 85 -22.00 32.96 2.04
CA CYS A 85 -23.13 32.05 2.26
C CYS A 85 -23.93 32.42 3.51
N LYS A 86 -23.24 32.73 4.61
CA LYS A 86 -23.88 33.15 5.86
C LYS A 86 -24.65 34.45 5.65
N LYS A 87 -24.00 35.47 5.08
CA LYS A 87 -24.64 36.76 4.78
C LYS A 87 -25.87 36.58 3.87
N TRP A 88 -25.75 35.75 2.82
CA TRP A 88 -26.90 35.47 1.95
C TRP A 88 -28.04 34.81 2.72
N GLY A 89 -27.74 33.88 3.62
CA GLY A 89 -28.73 33.29 4.53
C GLY A 89 -29.40 34.33 5.42
N ASP A 90 -28.60 35.16 6.11
CA ASP A 90 -29.08 36.24 6.98
C ASP A 90 -29.96 37.23 6.19
N ASP A 91 -29.54 37.63 4.98
CA ASP A 91 -30.27 38.55 4.10
C ASP A 91 -31.62 37.97 3.60
N HIS A 92 -31.79 36.65 3.61
CA HIS A 92 -32.98 35.95 3.10
C HIS A 92 -33.78 35.20 4.18
N GLU A 93 -33.36 35.27 5.46
CA GLU A 93 -34.00 34.56 6.58
C GLU A 93 -35.46 35.00 6.80
N GLY A 94 -35.74 36.29 6.60
CA GLY A 94 -37.07 36.87 6.75
C GLY A 94 -37.99 36.74 5.53
N LYS A 95 -37.52 36.10 4.45
CA LYS A 95 -38.25 36.06 3.18
C LYS A 95 -39.43 35.10 3.26
N THR A 96 -40.61 35.62 2.98
CA THR A 96 -41.86 34.86 3.02
C THR A 96 -41.98 33.89 1.85
N ASN A 97 -42.86 32.89 1.99
CA ASN A 97 -43.07 31.89 0.93
C ASN A 97 -43.56 32.52 -0.40
N ALA A 98 -44.35 33.59 -0.34
CA ALA A 98 -44.82 34.31 -1.53
C ALA A 98 -43.67 35.01 -2.25
N GLU A 99 -42.72 35.59 -1.50
CA GLU A 99 -41.54 36.23 -2.07
C GLU A 99 -40.55 35.21 -2.65
N TRP A 100 -40.46 34.01 -2.08
CA TRP A 100 -39.72 32.89 -2.67
C TRP A 100 -40.34 32.39 -3.98
N ALA A 101 -41.68 32.31 -4.04
CA ALA A 101 -42.39 31.89 -5.25
C ALA A 101 -42.20 32.83 -6.46
N ALA A 102 -41.82 34.09 -6.20
CA ALA A 102 -41.50 35.07 -7.24
C ALA A 102 -40.03 34.98 -7.75
N VAL A 103 -39.17 34.17 -7.11
CA VAL A 103 -37.76 34.03 -7.52
C VAL A 103 -37.64 33.04 -8.67
N LEU A 104 -37.08 33.50 -9.80
CA LEU A 104 -36.71 32.65 -10.93
C LEU A 104 -35.21 32.35 -10.86
N PHE A 105 -34.86 31.06 -10.79
CA PHE A 105 -33.48 30.60 -10.89
C PHE A 105 -33.16 30.19 -12.33
N SER A 106 -32.03 30.66 -12.84
CA SER A 106 -31.45 30.20 -14.09
C SER A 106 -29.99 29.86 -13.81
N ASP A 107 -29.62 28.60 -14.05
CA ASP A 107 -28.24 28.14 -14.00
C ASP A 107 -27.90 27.58 -15.38
N GLU A 108 -26.79 28.05 -15.95
CA GLU A 108 -26.31 27.55 -17.23
C GLU A 108 -25.36 26.39 -16.97
N LYS A 109 -25.81 25.18 -17.30
CA LYS A 109 -24.99 23.99 -17.23
C LYS A 109 -23.96 24.01 -18.36
N LYS A 110 -22.71 24.33 -18.03
CA LYS A 110 -21.56 24.12 -18.94
C LYS A 110 -21.25 22.64 -19.14
#